data_AF-A0A2H9QWX8-F1
#
_entry.id   AF-A0A2H9QWX8-F1
#
_cell.length_a   1.000
_cell.length_b   1.000
_cell.length_c   1.000
_cell.angle_alpha   90.00
_cell.angle_beta   90.00
_cell.angle_gamma   90.00
#
_symmetry.space_group_name_H-M   'P 1'
#
loop_
_entity.id
_entity.type
_entity.pdbx_description
1 polymer ?
#
loop_
_entity_poly.entity_id
_entity_poly.type
_entity_poly.pdbx_seq_one_letter_code
_entity_poly.pdbx_strand_id
1 'polypeptide(L)'
;MKLEKHFKEILVKELHDVAKKIKKETDLRRKVYFYSAVRGIAERIMRLHFDSELLLTTIVVGASYNHVSERVNMFVAGDRIIPVSPETLNKLADYIDELADNIEKGKVTYKTLEKIATLSYTTTGPGYYTLETGKMKI
;
A
#
# COMPACT_ATOMS: atom_id res chain seq x y z
N MET A 1 16.78 2.57 3.96
CA MET A 1 16.86 2.90 2.53
C MET A 1 18.02 3.87 2.28
N LYS A 2 18.87 3.65 1.27
CA LYS A 2 20.05 4.47 0.95
C LYS A 2 19.83 5.30 -0.31
N LEU A 3 18.85 6.20 -0.25
CA LEU A 3 18.59 7.18 -1.30
C LEU A 3 19.37 8.47 -1.05
N GLU A 4 19.72 9.17 -2.13
CA GLU A 4 20.12 10.57 -2.04
C GLU A 4 19.01 11.42 -1.42
N LYS A 5 19.40 12.49 -0.72
CA LYS A 5 18.49 13.34 0.05
C LYS A 5 17.29 13.82 -0.78
N HIS A 6 17.54 14.29 -2.00
CA HIS A 6 16.49 14.80 -2.89
C HIS A 6 15.47 13.72 -3.28
N PHE A 7 15.90 12.52 -3.65
CA PHE A 7 14.99 11.42 -3.99
C PHE A 7 14.19 10.94 -2.78
N LYS A 8 14.83 10.90 -1.61
CA LYS A 8 14.16 10.57 -0.36
C LYS A 8 13.05 11.57 -0.04
N GLU A 9 13.32 12.87 -0.14
CA GLU A 9 12.32 13.93 0.11
C GLU A 9 11.14 13.85 -0.85
N ILE A 10 11.39 13.60 -2.14
CA ILE A 10 10.34 13.40 -3.15
C ILE A 10 9.47 12.19 -2.78
N LEU A 11 10.10 11.05 -2.46
CA LEU A 11 9.39 9.82 -2.11
C LEU A 11 8.49 10.04 -0.90
N VAL A 12 9.06 10.52 0.20
CA VAL A 12 8.35 10.75 1.47
C VAL A 12 7.15 11.67 1.26
N LYS A 13 7.36 12.80 0.56
CA LYS A 13 6.27 13.75 0.26
C LYS A 13 5.14 13.10 -0.52
N GLU A 14 5.46 12.36 -1.59
CA GLU A 14 4.44 11.72 -2.41
C GLU A 14 3.65 10.66 -1.62
N LEU A 15 4.32 9.87 -0.77
CA LEU A 15 3.65 8.87 0.08
C LEU A 15 2.64 9.52 1.05
N HIS A 16 3.03 10.60 1.74
CA HIS A 16 2.11 11.36 2.59
C HIS A 16 0.93 11.95 1.81
N ASP A 17 1.20 12.53 0.63
CA ASP A 17 0.16 13.10 -0.22
C ASP A 17 -0.83 12.02 -0.69
N VAL A 18 -0.34 10.84 -1.05
CA VAL A 18 -1.18 9.69 -1.41
C VAL A 18 -2.02 9.23 -0.22
N ALA A 19 -1.42 9.03 0.96
CA ALA A 19 -2.14 8.61 2.16
C ALA A 19 -3.28 9.60 2.51
N LYS A 20 -2.99 10.90 2.44
CA LYS A 20 -3.96 11.97 2.65
C LYS A 20 -5.09 11.94 1.60
N LYS A 21 -4.77 11.74 0.32
CA LYS A 21 -5.77 11.65 -0.76
C LYS A 21 -6.68 10.44 -0.57
N ILE A 22 -6.12 9.27 -0.23
CA ILE A 22 -6.90 8.06 0.04
C ILE A 22 -7.88 8.31 1.20
N LYS A 23 -7.42 8.88 2.32
CA LYS A 23 -8.26 9.13 3.50
C LYS A 23 -9.43 10.08 3.23
N LYS A 24 -9.21 11.11 2.40
CA LYS A 24 -10.24 12.11 2.06
C LYS A 24 -11.25 11.65 1.01
N GLU A 25 -10.88 10.66 0.21
CA GLU A 25 -11.73 10.14 -0.85
C GLU A 25 -12.84 9.24 -0.29
N THR A 26 -13.99 9.21 -0.93
CA THR A 26 -15.13 8.36 -0.55
C THR A 26 -15.33 7.21 -1.53
N ASP A 27 -15.03 7.41 -2.82
CA ASP A 27 -15.15 6.37 -3.83
C ASP A 27 -14.02 5.34 -3.74
N LEU A 28 -14.37 4.05 -3.68
CA LEU A 28 -13.40 2.96 -3.52
C LEU A 28 -12.44 2.86 -4.70
N ARG A 29 -12.93 3.02 -5.94
CA ARG A 29 -12.06 2.93 -7.13
C ARG A 29 -11.07 4.08 -7.18
N ARG A 30 -11.52 5.28 -6.78
CA ARG A 30 -10.68 6.47 -6.71
C ARG A 30 -9.65 6.41 -5.59
N LYS A 31 -9.96 5.79 -4.45
CA LYS A 31 -8.96 5.44 -3.42
C LYS A 31 -7.86 4.55 -4.01
N VAL A 32 -8.23 3.50 -4.75
CA VAL A 32 -7.25 2.60 -5.41
C VAL A 32 -6.44 3.33 -6.48
N TYR A 33 -7.06 4.24 -7.25
CA TYR A 33 -6.35 5.09 -8.19
C TYR A 33 -5.24 5.91 -7.50
N PHE A 34 -5.53 6.55 -6.36
CA PHE A 34 -4.49 7.26 -5.61
C PHE A 34 -3.40 6.32 -5.11
N TYR A 35 -3.77 5.11 -4.66
CA TYR A 35 -2.78 4.14 -4.21
C TYR A 35 -1.78 3.73 -5.31
N SER A 36 -2.21 3.66 -6.57
CA SER A 36 -1.32 3.35 -7.70
C SER A 36 -0.11 4.28 -7.82
N ALA A 37 -0.23 5.53 -7.34
CA ALA A 37 0.84 6.51 -7.38
C ALA A 37 2.05 6.13 -6.49
N VAL A 38 1.85 5.35 -5.42
CA VAL A 38 2.95 4.85 -4.57
C VAL A 38 3.94 4.02 -5.40
N ARG A 39 3.41 3.09 -6.19
CA ARG A 39 4.24 2.29 -7.11
C ARG A 39 4.88 3.17 -8.17
N GLY A 40 4.12 4.10 -8.74
CA GLY A 40 4.61 5.01 -9.79
C GLY A 40 5.82 5.84 -9.36
N ILE A 41 5.80 6.42 -8.15
CA ILE A 41 6.93 7.21 -7.65
C ILE A 41 8.14 6.36 -7.29
N ALA A 42 7.91 5.18 -6.69
CA ALA A 42 8.98 4.25 -6.34
C ALA A 42 9.72 3.75 -7.60
N GLU A 43 8.98 3.33 -8.64
CA GLU A 43 9.57 2.93 -9.93
C GLU A 43 10.32 4.07 -10.62
N ARG A 44 9.81 5.30 -10.53
CA ARG A 44 10.49 6.47 -11.09
C ARG A 44 11.84 6.71 -10.42
N ILE A 45 11.90 6.66 -9.10
CA ILE A 45 13.14 6.83 -8.35
C ILE A 45 14.09 5.67 -8.63
N MET A 46 13.61 4.43 -8.64
CA MET A 46 14.43 3.24 -8.93
C MET A 46 15.16 3.30 -10.28
N ARG A 47 14.56 3.94 -11.30
CA ARG A 47 15.21 4.14 -12.61
C ARG A 47 16.33 5.19 -12.59
N LEU A 48 16.31 6.10 -11.63
CA LEU A 48 17.31 7.17 -11.47
C LEU A 48 18.38 6.78 -10.45
N HIS A 49 17.99 6.05 -9.40
CA HIS A 49 18.84 5.66 -8.29
C HIS A 49 18.39 4.31 -7.73
N PHE A 50 19.17 3.26 -7.99
CA PHE A 50 18.87 1.94 -7.48
C PHE A 50 19.09 1.85 -5.97
N ASP A 51 18.11 1.31 -5.25
CA ASP A 51 18.23 0.92 -3.86
C ASP A 51 17.45 -0.39 -3.62
N SER A 52 18.07 -1.34 -2.93
CA SER A 52 17.47 -2.67 -2.73
C SER A 52 16.24 -2.66 -1.82
N GLU A 53 16.18 -1.74 -0.86
CA GLU A 53 15.04 -1.59 0.03
C GLU A 53 13.87 -0.88 -0.68
N LEU A 54 14.17 0.06 -1.58
CA LEU A 54 13.18 0.65 -2.48
C LEU A 54 12.66 -0.35 -3.51
N LEU A 55 13.52 -1.26 -4.00
CA LEU A 55 13.09 -2.37 -4.84
C LEU A 55 12.08 -3.26 -4.10
N LEU A 56 12.39 -3.67 -2.86
CA LEU A 56 11.45 -4.46 -2.06
C LEU A 56 10.14 -3.69 -1.81
N THR A 57 10.23 -2.41 -1.48
CA THR A 57 9.06 -1.53 -1.33
C THR A 57 8.19 -1.55 -2.59
N THR A 58 8.81 -1.42 -3.76
CA THR A 58 8.13 -1.43 -5.06
C THR A 58 7.41 -2.75 -5.31
N ILE A 59 8.06 -3.88 -5.02
CA ILE A 59 7.48 -5.22 -5.19
C ILE A 59 6.28 -5.41 -4.26
N VAL A 60 6.44 -5.10 -2.97
CA VAL A 60 5.38 -5.29 -1.96
C VAL A 60 4.18 -4.40 -2.24
N VAL A 61 4.39 -3.10 -2.51
CA VAL A 61 3.30 -2.18 -2.86
C VAL A 61 2.65 -2.60 -4.17
N GLY A 62 3.44 -3.05 -5.16
CA GLY A 62 2.91 -3.53 -6.43
C GLY A 62 1.97 -4.74 -6.26
N ALA A 63 2.37 -5.73 -5.48
CA ALA A 63 1.53 -6.88 -5.17
C ALA A 63 0.27 -6.47 -4.38
N SER A 64 0.44 -5.62 -3.36
CA SER A 64 -0.67 -5.09 -2.57
C SER A 64 -1.69 -4.32 -3.42
N TYR A 65 -1.21 -3.47 -4.33
CA TYR A 65 -2.07 -2.74 -5.27
C TYR A 65 -2.88 -3.70 -6.14
N ASN A 66 -2.27 -4.76 -6.67
CA ASN A 66 -2.97 -5.72 -7.50
C ASN A 66 -4.10 -6.42 -6.71
N HIS A 67 -3.82 -6.93 -5.50
CA HIS A 67 -4.83 -7.59 -4.67
C HIS A 67 -6.01 -6.68 -4.35
N VAL A 68 -5.71 -5.45 -3.93
CA VAL A 68 -6.74 -4.48 -3.51
C VAL A 68 -7.54 -4.01 -4.72
N SER A 69 -6.88 -3.73 -5.84
CA SER A 69 -7.53 -3.26 -7.07
C SER A 69 -8.46 -4.32 -7.65
N GLU A 70 -7.99 -5.56 -7.76
CA GLU A 70 -8.81 -6.70 -8.19
C GLU A 70 -10.03 -6.85 -7.29
N ARG A 71 -9.83 -6.81 -5.97
CA ARG A 71 -10.94 -6.98 -5.04
C ARG A 71 -11.95 -5.83 -5.09
N VAL A 72 -11.50 -4.58 -5.14
CA VAL A 72 -12.41 -3.44 -5.30
C VAL A 72 -13.20 -3.54 -6.60
N ASN A 73 -12.58 -3.96 -7.70
CA ASN A 73 -13.27 -4.12 -8.97
C ASN A 73 -14.36 -5.19 -8.90
N MET A 74 -14.07 -6.35 -8.32
CA MET A 74 -15.04 -7.44 -8.15
C MET A 74 -16.16 -7.04 -7.17
N PHE A 75 -15.82 -6.34 -6.08
CA PHE A 75 -16.81 -5.82 -5.13
C PHE A 75 -17.76 -4.82 -5.80
N VAL A 76 -17.25 -3.87 -6.57
CA VAL A 76 -18.10 -2.92 -7.32
C VAL A 76 -18.94 -3.64 -8.39
N ALA A 77 -18.44 -4.73 -8.97
CA ALA A 77 -19.17 -5.57 -9.92
C ALA A 77 -20.26 -6.47 -9.29
N GLY A 78 -20.36 -6.50 -7.96
CA GLY A 78 -21.44 -7.21 -7.24
C GLY A 78 -21.00 -8.45 -6.46
N ASP A 79 -19.72 -8.85 -6.52
CA ASP A 79 -19.20 -9.93 -5.68
C ASP A 79 -19.04 -9.44 -4.23
N ARG A 80 -19.87 -9.99 -3.33
CA ARG A 80 -19.87 -9.63 -1.90
C ARG A 80 -19.22 -10.66 -0.99
N ILE A 81 -18.61 -11.73 -1.54
CA ILE A 81 -18.05 -12.83 -0.74
C ILE A 81 -16.95 -12.30 0.19
N ILE A 82 -16.05 -11.48 -0.34
CA ILE A 82 -14.99 -10.83 0.42
C ILE A 82 -15.31 -9.33 0.47
N PRO A 83 -15.73 -8.80 1.63
CA PRO A 83 -16.08 -7.39 1.75
C PRO A 83 -14.83 -6.52 1.66
N VAL A 84 -14.95 -5.38 0.99
CA VAL A 84 -13.95 -4.29 1.07
C VAL A 84 -14.65 -3.03 1.47
N SER A 85 -14.21 -2.45 2.58
CA SER A 85 -14.77 -1.24 3.14
C SER A 85 -13.81 -0.05 2.98
N PRO A 86 -14.31 1.19 3.02
CA PRO A 86 -13.46 2.39 3.09
C PRO A 86 -12.44 2.32 4.22
N GLU A 87 -12.76 1.70 5.35
CA GLU A 87 -11.87 1.54 6.51
C GLU A 87 -10.66 0.67 6.18
N THR A 88 -10.84 -0.39 5.38
CA THR A 88 -9.72 -1.24 4.92
C THR A 88 -8.72 -0.41 4.12
N LEU A 89 -9.21 0.43 3.22
CA LEU A 89 -8.36 1.31 2.40
C LEU A 89 -7.77 2.46 3.21
N ASN A 90 -8.48 2.97 4.22
CA ASN A 90 -7.95 3.98 5.13
C ASN A 90 -6.83 3.39 6.01
N LYS A 91 -6.94 2.14 6.44
CA LYS A 91 -5.88 1.45 7.17
C LYS A 91 -4.65 1.22 6.31
N LEU A 92 -4.85 0.88 5.04
CA LEU A 92 -3.76 0.83 4.07
C LEU A 92 -3.08 2.20 3.92
N ALA A 93 -3.85 3.28 3.89
CA ALA A 93 -3.32 4.64 3.87
C ALA A 93 -2.51 4.97 5.13
N ASP A 94 -2.94 4.52 6.32
CA ASP A 94 -2.15 4.66 7.56
C ASP A 94 -0.78 3.99 7.43
N TYR A 95 -0.71 2.80 6.83
CA TYR A 95 0.56 2.11 6.64
C TYR A 95 1.45 2.76 5.57
N ILE A 96 0.88 3.39 4.54
CA ILE A 96 1.63 4.20 3.58
C ILE A 96 2.24 5.43 4.27
N ASP A 97 1.48 6.08 5.14
CA ASP A 97 1.92 7.23 5.94
C ASP A 97 3.04 6.81 6.92
N GLU A 98 2.86 5.68 7.61
CA GLU A 98 3.87 5.08 8.48
C GLU A 98 5.16 4.72 7.71
N LEU A 99 5.03 4.26 6.46
CA LEU A 99 6.16 3.93 5.61
C LEU A 99 6.96 5.19 5.25
N ALA A 100 6.26 6.28 4.89
CA ALA A 100 6.86 7.58 4.62
C ALA A 100 7.67 8.07 5.84
N ASP A 101 7.06 8.02 7.01
CA ASP A 101 7.67 8.35 8.30
C ASP A 101 8.94 7.54 8.58
N ASN A 102 8.89 6.22 8.33
CA ASN A 102 10.03 5.34 8.56
C ASN A 102 11.17 5.62 7.58
N ILE A 103 10.85 5.88 6.31
CA ILE A 103 11.84 6.29 5.30
C ILE A 103 12.50 7.60 5.73
N GLU A 104 11.71 8.61 6.07
CA GLU A 104 12.17 9.94 6.51
C GLU A 104 13.13 9.83 7.69
N LYS A 105 12.74 9.08 8.72
CA LYS A 105 13.48 8.93 9.98
C LYS A 105 14.63 7.91 9.88
N GLY A 106 14.83 7.26 8.73
CA GLY A 106 15.85 6.23 8.55
C GLY A 106 15.61 4.98 9.41
N LYS A 107 14.34 4.71 9.74
CA LYS A 107 13.91 3.54 10.50
C LYS A 107 13.69 2.34 9.59
N VAL A 108 13.54 1.16 10.21
CA VAL A 108 13.26 -0.09 9.51
C VAL A 108 11.89 -0.01 8.82
N THR A 109 11.86 -0.24 7.51
CA THR A 109 10.64 -0.22 6.68
C THR A 109 9.95 -1.59 6.58
N TYR A 110 10.70 -2.69 6.74
CA TYR A 110 10.19 -4.06 6.55
C TYR A 110 8.93 -4.38 7.36
N LYS A 111 8.83 -3.89 8.61
CA LYS A 111 7.65 -4.11 9.46
C LYS A 111 6.40 -3.43 8.90
N THR A 112 6.55 -2.25 8.31
CA THR A 112 5.43 -1.54 7.69
C THR A 112 5.05 -2.19 6.35
N LEU A 113 6.04 -2.65 5.59
CA LEU A 113 5.81 -3.43 4.37
C LEU A 113 5.08 -4.76 4.67
N GLU A 114 5.43 -5.43 5.76
CA GLU A 114 4.72 -6.62 6.25
C GLU A 114 3.25 -6.31 6.56
N LYS A 115 2.97 -5.22 7.28
CA LYS A 115 1.59 -4.77 7.54
C LYS A 115 0.80 -4.52 6.24
N ILE A 116 1.41 -3.88 5.25
CA ILE A 116 0.81 -3.64 3.92
C ILE A 116 0.51 -4.98 3.22
N ALA A 117 1.48 -5.89 3.21
CA ALA A 117 1.34 -7.20 2.60
C ALA A 117 0.22 -8.00 3.27
N THR A 118 0.19 -8.07 4.60
CA THR A 118 -0.83 -8.80 5.37
C THR A 118 -2.22 -8.21 5.15
N LEU A 119 -2.37 -6.89 5.22
CA LEU A 119 -3.67 -6.24 4.99
C LEU A 119 -4.19 -6.48 3.57
N SER A 120 -3.33 -6.33 2.55
CA SER A 120 -3.75 -6.59 1.17
C SER A 120 -4.02 -8.08 0.90
N TYR A 121 -3.32 -8.98 1.59
CA TYR A 121 -3.59 -10.41 1.49
C TYR A 121 -5.01 -10.76 1.97
N THR A 122 -5.54 -10.06 2.98
CA THR A 122 -6.91 -10.31 3.47
C THR A 122 -7.99 -9.99 2.43
N THR A 123 -7.65 -9.27 1.35
CA THR A 123 -8.58 -9.00 0.24
C THR A 123 -8.56 -10.09 -0.83
N THR A 124 -7.77 -11.15 -0.65
CA THR A 124 -7.72 -12.33 -1.53
C THR A 124 -8.57 -13.46 -0.95
N GLY A 125 -8.96 -14.44 -1.78
CA GLY A 125 -9.70 -15.62 -1.30
C GLY A 125 -8.97 -16.38 -0.18
N PRO A 126 -7.71 -16.81 -0.39
CA PRO A 126 -6.94 -17.51 0.64
C PRO A 126 -6.70 -16.67 1.90
N GLY A 127 -6.44 -15.37 1.75
CA GLY A 127 -6.19 -14.50 2.89
C GLY A 127 -7.45 -14.20 3.70
N TYR A 128 -8.59 -13.99 3.03
CA TYR A 128 -9.87 -13.83 3.71
C TYR A 128 -10.26 -15.11 4.47
N TYR A 129 -10.13 -16.28 3.84
CA TYR A 129 -10.35 -17.57 4.50
C TYR A 129 -9.43 -17.77 5.73
N THR A 130 -8.16 -17.36 5.62
CA THR A 130 -7.21 -17.44 6.74
C THR A 130 -7.60 -16.50 7.89
N LEU A 131 -8.17 -15.34 7.56
CA LEU A 131 -8.73 -14.40 8.54
C LEU A 131 -9.98 -14.98 9.22
N GLU A 132 -10.93 -15.52 8.45
CA GLU A 132 -12.17 -16.11 8.97
C GLU A 132 -11.91 -17.32 9.89
N THR A 133 -10.89 -18.12 9.57
CA THR A 133 -10.48 -19.27 10.40
C THR A 133 -9.66 -18.87 11.63
N GLY A 134 -9.37 -17.58 11.83
CA GLY A 134 -8.65 -17.07 13.01
C GLY A 134 -7.14 -17.35 13.03
N LYS A 135 -6.58 -17.87 11.93
CA LYS A 135 -5.14 -18.17 11.78
C LYS A 135 -4.30 -16.92 11.51
N MET A 136 -4.94 -15.85 11.07
CA MET A 136 -4.34 -14.53 10.85
C MET A 136 -5.14 -13.47 11.61
N LYS A 137 -4.45 -12.42 12.07
CA LYS A 137 -5.04 -11.25 12.73
C LYS A 137 -4.47 -9.98 12.10
N ILE A 138 -5.29 -8.93 12.05
CA ILE A 138 -4.99 -7.61 11.50
C ILE A 138 -5.31 -6.51 12.51
#